data_AF-A0A093XLV0-F1
#
_entry.id   AF-A0A093XLV0-F1
#
_cell.length_a   1.000
_cell.length_b   1.000
_cell.length_c   1.000
_cell.angle_alpha   90.00
_cell.angle_beta   90.00
_cell.angle_gamma   90.00
#
_symmetry.space_group_name_H-M   'P 1'
#
loop_
_entity.id
_entity.type
_entity.pdbx_description
1 polymer ?
#
loop_
_entity_poly.entity_id
_entity_poly.type
_entity_poly.pdbx_seq_one_letter_code
_entity_poly.pdbx_strand_id
1 'polypeptide(L)'
;MSIFYRFTILLFLGAVAWSAKARSTFVSSHAADLLSPQFNDNFGRGERAVYIVLMFSFWYNLVAWIVLMLNSSVLMVYLGLIDLSIAATMIPVVYWQSTYIPHSKGTCQNAVSWQVSNSTNESWFSVLARLHNPEDPDPEGYCATYVDNWIFAIIVIIIFSFLAFSNILTGSRDQSFTLGRCIRPWSIDLTQRDDVLQPGREDKMLALPSPDL
;
A
#
# COMPACT_ATOMS: atom_id res chain seq x y z
N MET A 1 -0.90 15.78 3.29
CA MET A 1 -1.28 15.31 1.94
C MET A 1 -2.78 15.45 1.75
N SER A 2 -3.26 15.84 0.56
CA SER A 2 -4.69 16.14 0.34
C SER A 2 -5.56 14.87 0.34
N ILE A 3 -6.64 14.87 1.13
CA ILE A 3 -7.67 13.81 1.21
C ILE A 3 -8.20 13.43 -0.18
N PHE A 4 -8.30 14.41 -1.08
CA PHE A 4 -8.73 14.21 -2.46
C PHE A 4 -7.80 13.27 -3.25
N TYR A 5 -6.50 13.30 -3.00
CA TYR A 5 -5.54 12.48 -3.73
C TYR A 5 -5.71 11.00 -3.40
N ARG A 6 -5.89 10.67 -2.12
CA ARG A 6 -6.18 9.28 -1.70
C ARG A 6 -7.54 8.79 -2.19
N PHE A 7 -8.53 9.68 -2.30
CA PHE A 7 -9.83 9.33 -2.87
C PHE A 7 -9.72 8.97 -4.36
N THR A 8 -8.98 9.74 -5.16
CA THR A 8 -8.72 9.39 -6.57
C THR A 8 -7.99 8.05 -6.69
N ILE A 9 -6.97 7.83 -5.83
CA ILE A 9 -6.24 6.56 -5.79
C ILE A 9 -7.16 5.40 -5.39
N LEU A 10 -8.13 5.62 -4.50
CA LEU A 10 -9.09 4.59 -4.10
C LEU A 10 -9.91 4.09 -5.30
N LEU A 11 -10.39 5.00 -6.15
CA LEU A 11 -11.12 4.64 -7.37
C LEU A 11 -10.24 3.85 -8.34
N PHE A 12 -9.00 4.32 -8.56
CA PHE A 12 -8.03 3.64 -9.42
C PHE A 12 -7.70 2.23 -8.89
N LEU A 13 -7.37 2.09 -7.60
CA LEU A 13 -7.09 0.80 -6.97
C LEU A 13 -8.30 -0.13 -7.03
N GLY A 14 -9.52 0.38 -6.86
CA GLY A 14 -10.74 -0.40 -7.03
C GLY A 14 -10.83 -1.02 -8.43
N ALA A 15 -10.65 -0.21 -9.48
CA ALA A 15 -10.69 -0.70 -10.85
C ALA A 15 -9.63 -1.79 -11.12
N VAL A 16 -8.38 -1.55 -10.70
CA VAL A 16 -7.28 -2.49 -10.95
C VAL A 16 -7.41 -3.76 -10.10
N ALA A 17 -7.84 -3.65 -8.83
CA ALA A 17 -7.99 -4.81 -7.93
C ALA A 17 -9.12 -5.74 -8.38
N TRP A 18 -10.27 -5.21 -8.81
CA TRP A 18 -11.35 -6.05 -9.35
C TRP A 18 -10.96 -6.71 -10.66
N SER A 19 -10.23 -6.00 -11.53
CA SER A 19 -9.68 -6.57 -12.76
C SER A 19 -8.71 -7.72 -12.46
N ALA A 20 -7.82 -7.55 -11.47
CA ALA A 20 -6.91 -8.60 -11.02
C ALA A 20 -7.65 -9.79 -10.41
N LYS A 21 -8.73 -9.56 -9.66
CA LYS A 21 -9.59 -10.62 -9.14
C LYS A 21 -10.22 -11.44 -10.26
N ALA A 22 -10.80 -10.79 -11.26
CA ALA A 22 -11.40 -11.47 -12.41
C ALA A 22 -10.38 -12.35 -13.14
N ARG A 23 -9.15 -11.86 -13.34
CA ARG A 23 -8.08 -12.66 -13.95
C ARG A 23 -7.62 -13.82 -13.08
N SER A 24 -7.35 -13.59 -11.80
CA SER A 24 -6.90 -14.65 -10.89
C SER A 24 -7.94 -15.77 -10.75
N THR A 25 -9.22 -15.41 -10.73
CA THR A 25 -10.33 -16.40 -10.72
C THR A 25 -10.44 -17.14 -12.06
N PHE A 26 -10.28 -16.45 -13.19
CA PHE A 26 -10.27 -17.11 -14.51
C PHE A 26 -9.10 -18.09 -14.70
N VAL A 27 -7.89 -17.68 -14.29
CA VAL A 27 -6.69 -18.53 -14.38
C VAL A 27 -6.82 -19.75 -13.46
N SER A 28 -7.39 -19.57 -12.26
CA SER A 28 -7.61 -20.70 -11.34
C SER A 28 -8.74 -21.63 -11.77
N SER A 29 -9.80 -21.13 -12.42
CA SER A 29 -10.87 -21.97 -12.97
C SER A 29 -10.41 -22.81 -14.17
N HIS A 30 -9.46 -22.31 -14.95
CA HIS A 30 -8.87 -23.00 -16.10
C HIS A 30 -7.42 -23.46 -15.82
N ALA A 31 -7.13 -23.80 -14.56
CA ALA A 31 -5.79 -24.17 -14.12
C ALA A 31 -5.22 -25.39 -14.88
N ALA A 32 -6.07 -26.34 -15.27
CA ALA A 32 -5.64 -27.54 -15.99
C ALA A 32 -4.96 -27.20 -17.34
N ASP A 33 -5.47 -26.17 -18.03
CA ASP A 33 -4.97 -25.76 -19.34
C ASP A 33 -3.90 -24.66 -19.23
N LEU A 34 -4.13 -23.67 -18.35
CA LEU A 34 -3.28 -22.47 -18.25
C LEU A 34 -2.10 -22.60 -17.29
N LEU A 35 -2.14 -23.53 -16.34
CA LEU A 35 -1.07 -23.81 -15.36
C LEU A 35 -0.47 -25.21 -15.58
N SER A 36 -0.65 -25.76 -16.77
CA SER A 36 0.00 -27.01 -17.17
C SER A 36 1.53 -26.85 -17.10
N PRO A 37 2.30 -27.90 -16.74
CA PRO A 37 3.76 -27.85 -16.59
C PRO A 37 4.54 -27.41 -17.84
N GLN A 38 3.85 -27.31 -18.97
CA GLN A 38 4.38 -26.82 -20.23
C GLN A 38 4.59 -25.30 -20.28
N PHE A 39 3.98 -24.56 -19.34
CA PHE A 39 4.09 -23.11 -19.23
C PHE A 39 4.85 -22.71 -17.96
N ASN A 40 5.18 -21.42 -17.84
CA ASN A 40 5.94 -20.91 -16.70
C ASN A 40 5.15 -21.05 -15.38
N ASP A 41 5.70 -21.77 -14.40
CA ASP A 41 5.10 -22.00 -13.07
C ASP A 41 4.76 -20.70 -12.31
N ASN A 42 5.36 -19.58 -12.70
CA ASN A 42 5.12 -18.29 -12.07
C ASN A 42 3.77 -17.65 -12.45
N PHE A 43 3.08 -18.11 -13.50
CA PHE A 43 1.78 -17.54 -13.91
C PHE A 43 0.75 -17.60 -12.76
N GLY A 44 0.56 -18.76 -12.17
CA GLY A 44 -0.43 -18.95 -11.10
C GLY A 44 -0.07 -18.20 -9.82
N ARG A 45 1.23 -18.18 -9.46
CA ARG A 45 1.72 -17.47 -8.27
C ARG A 45 1.65 -15.95 -8.45
N GLY A 46 2.06 -15.45 -9.61
CA GLY A 46 2.08 -14.04 -9.95
C GLY A 46 0.69 -13.42 -9.93
N GLU A 47 -0.26 -13.98 -10.68
CA GLU A 47 -1.62 -13.44 -10.75
C GLU A 47 -2.34 -13.47 -9.39
N ARG A 48 -2.13 -14.54 -8.60
CA ARG A 48 -2.69 -14.63 -7.25
C ARG A 48 -2.06 -13.61 -6.30
N ALA A 49 -0.73 -13.43 -6.35
CA ALA A 49 -0.04 -12.46 -5.51
C ALA A 49 -0.48 -11.03 -5.83
N VAL A 50 -0.55 -10.67 -7.12
CA VAL A 50 -1.06 -9.36 -7.57
C VAL A 50 -2.46 -9.11 -7.05
N TYR A 51 -3.37 -10.08 -7.21
CA TYR A 51 -4.73 -9.98 -6.70
C TYR A 51 -4.77 -9.70 -5.19
N ILE A 52 -4.03 -10.48 -4.39
CA ILE A 52 -4.02 -10.34 -2.92
C ILE A 52 -3.50 -8.95 -2.52
N VAL A 53 -2.36 -8.53 -3.09
CA VAL A 53 -1.73 -7.26 -2.72
C VAL A 53 -2.57 -6.07 -3.17
N LEU A 54 -3.20 -6.11 -4.36
CA LEU A 54 -4.07 -5.03 -4.82
C LEU A 54 -5.36 -4.94 -4.01
N MET A 55 -5.98 -6.07 -3.64
CA MET A 55 -7.15 -6.06 -2.76
C MET A 55 -6.82 -5.52 -1.38
N PHE A 56 -5.69 -5.95 -0.81
CA PHE A 56 -5.21 -5.39 0.46
C PHE A 56 -4.97 -3.88 0.34
N SER A 57 -4.27 -3.45 -0.71
CA SER A 57 -4.00 -2.03 -1.00
C SER A 57 -5.28 -1.19 -1.11
N PHE A 58 -6.33 -1.72 -1.74
CA PHE A 58 -7.62 -1.06 -1.85
C PHE A 58 -8.27 -0.84 -0.48
N TRP A 59 -8.42 -1.90 0.32
CA TRP A 59 -9.05 -1.81 1.64
C TRP A 59 -8.23 -0.97 2.61
N TYR A 60 -6.92 -1.11 2.60
CA TYR A 60 -6.02 -0.27 3.37
C TYR A 60 -6.16 1.20 2.96
N ASN A 61 -6.17 1.52 1.66
CA ASN A 61 -6.27 2.91 1.22
C ASN A 61 -7.64 3.53 1.58
N LEU A 62 -8.72 2.75 1.63
CA LEU A 62 -10.01 3.18 2.16
C LEU A 62 -9.91 3.56 3.64
N VAL A 63 -9.30 2.70 4.46
CA VAL A 63 -9.09 2.97 5.90
C VAL A 63 -8.18 4.18 6.10
N ALA A 64 -7.06 4.25 5.39
CA ALA A 64 -6.10 5.36 5.45
C ALA A 64 -6.76 6.70 5.07
N TRP A 65 -7.65 6.70 4.07
CA TRP A 65 -8.42 7.87 3.67
C TRP A 65 -9.33 8.37 4.80
N ILE A 66 -10.02 7.48 5.51
CA ILE A 66 -10.84 7.83 6.69
C ILE A 66 -9.96 8.34 7.83
N VAL A 67 -8.87 7.64 8.14
CA VAL A 67 -7.95 7.99 9.25
C VAL A 67 -7.31 9.36 9.05
N LEU A 68 -7.04 9.77 7.80
CA LEU A 68 -6.49 11.10 7.51
C LEU A 68 -7.41 12.26 7.93
N MET A 69 -8.71 12.02 8.12
CA MET A 69 -9.62 13.04 8.66
C MET A 69 -9.29 13.42 10.11
N LEU A 70 -8.56 12.57 10.85
CA LEU A 70 -8.13 12.83 12.22
C LEU A 70 -6.93 13.77 12.33
N ASN A 71 -6.28 14.10 11.20
CA ASN A 71 -5.18 15.05 11.08
C ASN A 71 -4.04 14.92 12.13
N SER A 72 -3.68 13.68 12.51
CA SER A 72 -2.60 13.41 13.46
C SER A 72 -1.27 13.15 12.75
N SER A 73 -0.21 13.87 13.13
CA SER A 73 1.13 13.75 12.55
C SER A 73 1.75 12.37 12.76
N VAL A 74 1.52 11.77 13.93
CA VAL A 74 2.00 10.41 14.26
C VAL A 74 1.34 9.39 13.34
N LEU A 75 0.03 9.51 13.11
CA LEU A 75 -0.70 8.64 12.20
C LEU A 75 -0.19 8.79 10.76
N MET A 76 0.19 9.99 10.33
CA MET A 76 0.79 10.19 9.00
C MET A 76 2.10 9.41 8.84
N VAL A 77 2.98 9.38 9.85
CA VAL A 77 4.22 8.57 9.77
C VAL A 77 3.89 7.09 9.62
N TYR A 78 2.97 6.55 10.42
CA TYR A 78 2.57 5.14 10.32
C TYR A 78 1.95 4.80 8.97
N LEU A 79 1.05 5.65 8.44
CA LEU A 79 0.49 5.48 7.11
C LEU A 79 1.60 5.47 6.05
N GLY A 80 2.58 6.36 6.16
CA GLY A 80 3.70 6.40 5.24
C GLY A 80 4.57 5.14 5.27
N LEU A 81 4.78 4.54 6.44
CA LEU A 81 5.50 3.27 6.58
C LEU A 81 4.73 2.09 5.96
N ILE A 82 3.40 2.07 6.11
CA ILE A 82 2.56 1.04 5.48
C ILE A 82 2.51 1.24 3.96
N ASP A 83 2.42 2.48 3.47
CA ASP A 83 2.49 2.77 2.04
C ASP A 83 3.83 2.26 1.45
N LEU A 84 4.94 2.43 2.18
CA LEU A 84 6.26 1.93 1.79
C LEU A 84 6.31 0.40 1.74
N SER A 85 5.71 -0.28 2.73
CA SER A 85 5.69 -1.75 2.77
C SER A 85 4.86 -2.34 1.63
N ILE A 86 3.75 -1.69 1.25
CA ILE A 86 2.95 -2.06 0.07
C ILE A 86 3.79 -1.94 -1.20
N ALA A 87 4.47 -0.80 -1.40
CA ALA A 87 5.35 -0.60 -2.56
C ALA A 87 6.46 -1.67 -2.61
N ALA A 88 7.12 -1.92 -1.48
CA ALA A 88 8.17 -2.93 -1.37
C ALA A 88 7.67 -4.35 -1.68
N THR A 89 6.44 -4.70 -1.27
CA THR A 89 5.84 -6.01 -1.53
C THR A 89 5.43 -6.18 -2.99
N MET A 90 5.03 -5.09 -3.66
CA MET A 90 4.68 -5.11 -5.08
C MET A 90 5.89 -5.33 -6.01
N ILE A 91 7.10 -4.90 -5.62
CA ILE A 91 8.32 -5.06 -6.44
C ILE A 91 8.58 -6.53 -6.85
N PRO A 92 8.69 -7.52 -5.94
CA PRO A 92 8.92 -8.91 -6.33
C PRO A 92 7.75 -9.49 -7.13
N VAL A 93 6.52 -9.02 -6.88
CA VAL A 93 5.34 -9.46 -7.62
C VAL A 93 5.40 -9.01 -9.08
N VAL A 94 5.69 -7.73 -9.32
CA VAL A 94 5.87 -7.17 -10.67
C VAL A 94 7.08 -7.79 -11.37
N TYR A 95 8.15 -8.11 -10.62
CA TYR A 95 9.29 -8.84 -11.15
C TYR A 95 8.91 -10.24 -11.64
N TRP A 96 8.11 -10.99 -10.89
CA TRP A 96 7.62 -12.30 -11.37
C TRP A 96 6.78 -12.16 -12.63
N GLN A 97 5.88 -11.18 -12.69
CA GLN A 97 5.09 -10.89 -13.90
C GLN A 97 5.98 -10.60 -15.11
N SER A 98 7.09 -9.89 -14.89
CA SER A 98 8.08 -9.55 -15.91
C SER A 98 8.75 -10.78 -16.55
N THR A 99 8.70 -11.95 -15.90
CA THR A 99 9.32 -13.18 -16.45
C THR A 99 8.46 -13.87 -17.50
N TYR A 100 7.16 -13.57 -17.56
CA TYR A 100 6.22 -14.25 -18.44
C TYR A 100 5.37 -13.30 -19.31
N ILE A 101 5.21 -12.04 -18.92
CA ILE A 101 4.54 -10.99 -19.71
C ILE A 101 5.59 -10.24 -20.54
N PRO A 102 5.36 -10.00 -21.84
CA PRO A 102 6.23 -9.12 -22.61
C PRO A 102 6.15 -7.67 -22.09
N HIS A 103 7.27 -6.96 -22.03
CA HIS A 103 7.31 -5.60 -21.47
C HIS A 103 6.81 -4.51 -22.41
N SER A 104 6.37 -4.85 -23.62
CA SER A 104 5.87 -3.89 -24.60
C SER A 104 4.69 -4.44 -25.38
N LYS A 105 3.71 -3.58 -25.67
CA LYS A 105 2.58 -3.93 -26.54
C LYS A 105 3.02 -4.30 -27.95
N GLY A 106 4.10 -3.70 -28.47
CA GLY A 106 4.63 -4.04 -29.79
C GLY A 106 5.07 -5.50 -29.88
N THR A 107 5.59 -6.06 -28.78
CA THR A 107 5.97 -7.48 -28.70
C THR A 107 4.76 -8.42 -28.74
N CYS A 108 3.55 -7.92 -28.46
CA CYS A 108 2.32 -8.71 -28.52
C CYS A 108 1.84 -9.02 -29.95
N GLN A 109 2.36 -8.35 -30.99
CA GLN A 109 2.06 -8.68 -32.40
C GLN A 109 2.49 -10.10 -32.79
N ASN A 110 3.31 -10.75 -31.96
CA ASN A 110 3.68 -12.16 -32.11
C ASN A 110 3.35 -12.95 -30.83
N ALA A 111 2.22 -12.65 -30.18
CA ALA A 111 1.79 -13.35 -28.95
C ALA A 111 1.64 -14.87 -29.16
N VAL A 112 1.38 -15.31 -30.39
CA VAL A 112 1.32 -16.73 -30.78
C VAL A 112 2.66 -17.47 -30.66
N SER A 113 3.79 -16.74 -30.67
CA SER A 113 5.13 -17.33 -30.53
C SER A 113 5.76 -17.08 -29.15
N TRP A 114 5.01 -16.52 -28.21
CA TRP A 114 5.50 -16.18 -26.87
C TRP A 114 5.08 -17.24 -25.84
N GLN A 115 5.99 -17.73 -25.00
CA GLN A 115 5.69 -18.79 -24.02
C GLN A 115 5.00 -20.01 -24.67
N VAL A 116 5.61 -20.52 -25.74
CA VAL A 116 5.12 -21.67 -26.51
C VAL A 116 5.41 -22.95 -25.74
N SER A 117 4.40 -23.80 -25.59
CA SER A 117 4.54 -25.15 -25.05
C SER A 117 5.36 -26.02 -26.00
N ASN A 118 6.38 -26.70 -25.49
CA ASN A 118 7.16 -27.68 -26.25
C ASN A 118 6.32 -28.90 -26.70
N SER A 119 5.16 -29.14 -26.10
CA SER A 119 4.34 -30.33 -26.37
C SER A 119 3.21 -30.07 -27.37
N THR A 120 2.62 -28.88 -27.35
CA THR A 120 1.47 -28.53 -28.21
C THR A 120 1.83 -27.52 -29.30
N ASN A 121 3.02 -26.91 -29.27
CA ASN A 121 3.41 -25.77 -30.10
C ASN A 121 2.42 -24.58 -30.02
N GLU A 122 1.59 -24.51 -28.96
CA GLU A 122 0.68 -23.40 -28.71
C GLU A 122 1.27 -22.45 -27.68
N SER A 123 1.12 -21.14 -27.90
CA SER A 123 1.44 -20.15 -26.87
C SER A 123 0.40 -20.13 -25.76
N TRP A 124 0.85 -19.73 -24.57
CA TRP A 124 -0.03 -19.47 -23.44
C TRP A 124 -1.16 -18.46 -23.79
N PHE A 125 -0.83 -17.41 -24.54
CA PHE A 125 -1.82 -16.40 -24.96
C PHE A 125 -2.84 -16.94 -25.97
N SER A 126 -2.47 -17.89 -26.83
CA SER A 126 -3.41 -18.57 -27.73
C SER A 126 -4.37 -19.47 -26.97
N VAL A 127 -3.87 -20.22 -25.98
CA VAL A 127 -4.73 -21.02 -25.10
C VAL A 127 -5.69 -20.11 -24.31
N LEU A 128 -5.17 -19.01 -23.76
CA LEU A 128 -5.97 -18.02 -23.02
C LEU A 128 -7.08 -17.43 -23.91
N ALA A 129 -6.74 -17.02 -25.13
CA ALA A 129 -7.69 -16.43 -26.06
C ALA A 129 -8.82 -17.40 -26.41
N ARG A 130 -8.48 -18.66 -26.71
CA ARG A 130 -9.43 -19.72 -27.01
C ARG A 130 -10.38 -20.01 -25.84
N LEU A 131 -9.88 -19.98 -24.61
CA LEU A 131 -10.69 -20.22 -23.42
C LEU A 131 -11.65 -19.05 -23.13
N HIS A 132 -11.29 -17.83 -23.51
CA HIS A 132 -12.14 -16.66 -23.29
C HIS A 132 -13.17 -16.44 -24.41
N ASN A 133 -12.73 -16.60 -25.67
CA ASN A 133 -13.58 -16.51 -26.84
C ASN A 133 -13.20 -17.60 -27.86
N PRO A 134 -13.88 -18.76 -27.87
CA PRO A 134 -13.53 -19.86 -28.76
C PRO A 134 -13.90 -19.58 -30.23
N GLU A 135 -14.85 -18.68 -30.50
CA GLU A 135 -15.31 -18.37 -31.86
C GLU A 135 -14.36 -17.41 -32.60
N ASP A 136 -13.73 -16.49 -31.87
CA ASP A 136 -12.78 -15.52 -32.41
C ASP A 136 -11.65 -15.25 -31.37
N PRO A 137 -10.65 -16.15 -31.30
CA PRO A 137 -9.56 -16.03 -30.34
C PRO A 137 -8.57 -14.93 -30.76
N ASP A 138 -8.47 -13.88 -29.94
CA ASP A 138 -7.51 -12.77 -30.10
C ASP A 138 -6.34 -12.83 -29.10
N PRO A 139 -5.28 -13.63 -29.37
CA PRO A 139 -4.12 -13.75 -28.47
C PRO A 139 -3.34 -12.44 -28.30
N GLU A 140 -3.32 -11.58 -29.31
CA GLU A 140 -2.59 -10.31 -29.28
C GLU A 140 -3.29 -9.31 -28.35
N GLY A 141 -4.62 -9.23 -28.42
CA GLY A 141 -5.43 -8.39 -27.52
C GLY A 141 -5.32 -8.80 -26.06
N TYR A 142 -5.35 -10.10 -25.76
CA TYR A 142 -5.12 -10.57 -24.39
C TYR A 142 -3.69 -10.31 -23.93
N CYS A 143 -2.69 -10.51 -24.80
CA CYS A 143 -1.31 -10.12 -24.49
C CYS A 143 -1.21 -8.64 -24.13
N ALA A 144 -1.75 -7.74 -24.97
CA ALA A 144 -1.71 -6.30 -24.73
C ALA A 144 -2.41 -5.91 -23.42
N THR A 145 -3.51 -6.58 -23.10
CA THR A 145 -4.22 -6.41 -21.82
C THR A 145 -3.35 -6.82 -20.64
N TYR A 146 -2.61 -7.93 -20.72
CA TYR A 146 -1.67 -8.33 -19.68
C TYR A 146 -0.53 -7.31 -19.50
N VAL A 147 0.00 -6.75 -20.60
CA VAL A 147 1.00 -5.66 -20.54
C VAL A 147 0.42 -4.42 -19.85
N ASP A 148 -0.81 -4.01 -20.17
CA ASP A 148 -1.46 -2.87 -19.51
C ASP A 148 -1.57 -3.07 -18.01
N ASN A 149 -1.93 -4.28 -17.59
CA ASN A 149 -2.04 -4.60 -16.17
C ASN A 149 -0.71 -4.63 -15.43
N TRP A 150 0.34 -5.12 -16.09
CA TRP A 150 1.71 -5.02 -15.57
C TRP A 150 2.14 -3.55 -15.41
N ILE A 151 1.83 -2.70 -16.38
CA ILE A 151 2.06 -1.25 -16.30
C ILE A 151 1.25 -0.63 -15.14
N PHE A 152 -0.02 -0.99 -14.97
CA PHE A 152 -0.82 -0.51 -13.83
C PHE A 152 -0.22 -0.92 -12.49
N ALA A 153 0.32 -2.13 -12.37
CA ALA A 153 1.01 -2.57 -11.16
C ALA A 153 2.27 -1.73 -10.87
N ILE A 154 3.03 -1.34 -11.90
CA ILE A 154 4.15 -0.39 -11.77
C ILE A 154 3.66 0.98 -11.30
N ILE A 155 2.56 1.49 -11.89
CA ILE A 155 1.96 2.76 -11.49
C ILE A 155 1.56 2.73 -10.01
N VAL A 156 1.00 1.62 -9.52
CA VAL A 156 0.68 1.43 -8.11
C VAL A 156 1.93 1.56 -7.23
N ILE A 157 3.06 0.94 -7.62
CA ILE A 157 4.34 1.08 -6.88
C ILE A 157 4.77 2.54 -6.78
N ILE A 158 4.72 3.29 -7.89
CA ILE A 158 5.12 4.69 -7.94
C ILE A 158 4.22 5.54 -7.03
N ILE A 159 2.90 5.33 -7.12
CA ILE A 159 1.92 6.05 -6.30
C ILE A 159 2.19 5.80 -4.81
N PHE A 160 2.29 4.54 -4.38
CA PHE A 160 2.54 4.23 -2.97
C PHE A 160 3.89 4.72 -2.48
N SER A 161 4.93 4.71 -3.32
CA SER A 161 6.23 5.28 -2.97
C SER A 161 6.14 6.81 -2.74
N PHE A 162 5.39 7.51 -3.59
CA PHE A 162 5.13 8.94 -3.44
C PHE A 162 4.29 9.25 -2.19
N LEU A 163 3.27 8.44 -1.90
CA LEU A 163 2.47 8.52 -0.68
C LEU A 163 3.34 8.34 0.56
N ALA A 164 4.15 7.28 0.58
CA ALA A 164 5.06 6.96 1.66
C ALA A 164 5.97 8.14 2.00
N PHE A 165 6.68 8.64 0.99
CA PHE A 165 7.59 9.76 1.13
C PHE A 165 6.87 11.02 1.65
N SER A 166 5.73 11.36 1.06
CA SER A 166 4.95 12.54 1.45
C SER A 166 4.43 12.46 2.88
N ASN A 167 3.94 11.29 3.30
CA ASN A 167 3.37 11.08 4.63
C ASN A 167 4.45 11.06 5.72
N ILE A 168 5.59 10.42 5.47
CA ILE A 168 6.74 10.43 6.38
C ILE A 168 7.28 11.85 6.56
N LEU A 169 7.51 12.58 5.46
CA LEU A 169 8.00 13.97 5.54
C LEU A 169 7.03 14.93 6.24
N THR A 170 5.72 14.77 5.98
CA THR A 170 4.72 15.62 6.64
C THR A 170 4.67 15.32 8.13
N GLY A 171 4.61 14.04 8.50
CA GLY A 171 4.55 13.62 9.90
C GLY A 171 5.82 13.93 10.69
N SER A 172 7.01 13.91 10.06
CA SER A 172 8.28 14.20 10.73
C SER A 172 8.54 15.70 10.96
N ARG A 173 7.86 16.58 10.19
CA ARG A 173 8.01 18.03 10.30
C ARG A 173 7.23 18.63 11.46
N ASP A 174 6.21 17.93 11.94
CA ASP A 174 5.47 18.34 13.14
C ASP A 174 6.29 18.00 14.39
N GLN A 175 6.58 19.02 15.21
CA GLN A 175 7.45 18.97 16.40
C GLN A 175 6.98 18.02 17.52
N SER A 176 5.83 17.36 17.35
CA SER A 176 5.36 16.28 18.23
C SER A 176 6.25 15.03 18.14
N PHE A 177 7.01 14.88 17.05
CA PHE A 177 7.97 13.78 16.85
C PHE A 177 9.33 14.07 17.51
N THR A 178 9.33 14.52 18.78
CA THR A 178 10.54 14.38 19.60
C THR A 178 10.65 12.91 20.00
N LEU A 179 11.54 12.19 19.30
CA LEU A 179 11.99 10.82 19.61
C LEU A 179 12.40 10.65 21.10
N GLY A 180 12.62 11.75 21.82
CA GLY A 180 12.86 11.78 23.27
C GLY A 180 11.67 11.36 24.15
N ARG A 181 10.41 11.38 23.68
CA ARG A 181 9.25 11.00 24.51
C ARG A 181 8.93 9.50 24.50
N CYS A 182 9.42 8.73 23.52
CA CYS A 182 9.26 7.27 23.52
C CYS A 182 10.25 6.53 24.46
N ILE A 183 11.29 7.22 24.98
CA ILE A 183 12.30 6.59 25.85
C ILE A 183 12.00 6.81 27.36
N ARG A 184 11.04 7.67 27.74
CA ARG A 184 10.67 7.83 29.16
C ARG A 184 9.16 7.80 29.39
N PRO A 185 8.55 6.61 29.55
CA PRO A 185 7.21 6.50 30.12
C PRO A 185 7.20 6.60 31.67
N TRP A 186 8.38 6.59 32.32
CA TRP A 186 8.50 6.46 33.78
C TRP A 186 9.55 7.41 34.39
N SER A 187 9.50 8.71 34.11
CA SER A 187 9.95 9.67 35.13
C SER A 187 8.72 10.15 35.87
N ILE A 188 8.39 9.42 36.93
CA ILE A 188 7.51 9.90 37.98
C ILE A 188 8.16 11.19 38.47
N ASP A 189 7.49 12.32 38.24
CA ASP A 189 7.81 13.59 38.89
C ASP A 189 7.66 13.39 40.41
N LEU A 190 8.76 13.04 41.06
CA LEU A 190 8.88 12.90 42.52
C LEU A 190 9.46 14.18 43.16
N THR A 191 9.52 15.30 42.44
CA THR A 191 10.12 16.55 42.93
C THR A 191 9.13 17.69 43.16
N GLN A 192 7.84 17.37 43.36
CA GLN A 192 6.84 18.36 43.77
C GLN A 192 5.97 17.83 44.92
N ARG A 193 6.60 17.41 46.02
CA ARG A 193 5.90 17.06 47.26
C ARG A 193 6.67 17.37 48.55
N ASP A 194 7.48 18.43 48.57
CA ASP A 194 8.11 18.91 49.83
C ASP A 194 7.55 20.25 50.35
N ASP A 195 6.58 20.88 49.67
CA ASP A 195 6.01 22.18 50.12
C ASP A 195 4.75 22.07 51.01
N VAL A 196 4.43 20.89 51.55
CA VAL A 196 3.24 20.71 52.41
C VAL A 196 3.64 20.15 53.76
N LEU A 197 4.34 20.97 54.55
CA LEU A 197 4.35 20.85 56.01
C LEU A 197 4.80 22.17 56.65
N GLN A 198 3.91 23.18 56.60
CA GLN A 198 3.87 24.19 57.65
C GLN A 198 2.61 23.97 58.49
N PRO A 199 2.74 23.48 59.74
CA PRO A 199 1.69 23.65 60.74
C PRO A 199 1.83 25.05 61.34
N GLY A 200 0.77 25.84 61.18
CA GLY A 200 0.74 27.22 61.65
C GLY A 200 0.52 27.39 63.15
N ARG A 201 0.34 28.67 63.49
CA ARG A 201 -0.18 29.27 64.72
C ARG A 201 0.87 29.66 65.76
N GLU A 202 1.10 30.97 65.89
CA GLU A 202 0.64 31.69 67.08
C GLU A 202 0.49 33.21 66.81
N ASP A 203 -0.70 33.69 67.15
CA ASP A 203 -1.13 35.08 67.16
C ASP A 203 -0.37 35.87 68.22
N LYS A 204 0.14 37.07 67.89
CA LYS A 204 0.09 38.22 68.80
C LYS A 204 -0.15 39.52 68.03
N MET A 205 -1.39 39.99 68.18
CA MET A 205 -1.75 41.41 68.11
C MET A 205 -0.79 42.24 68.97
N LEU A 206 -0.31 43.35 68.42
CA LEU A 206 -0.13 44.60 69.17
C LEU A 206 -0.24 45.76 68.18
N ALA A 207 -1.27 46.57 68.41
CA ALA A 207 -1.58 47.79 67.70
C ALA A 207 -0.67 48.96 68.13
N LEU A 208 -0.65 49.99 67.29
CA LEU A 208 -0.65 51.45 67.54
C LEU A 208 0.37 52.22 66.66
N PRO A 209 0.07 53.51 66.36
CA PRO A 209 -0.02 54.00 65.00
C PRO A 209 1.09 55.02 64.67
N SER A 210 1.20 55.40 63.40
CA SER A 210 1.79 56.71 63.03
C SER A 210 0.82 57.82 63.48
N PRO A 211 1.26 59.08 63.69
CA PRO A 211 1.99 59.90 62.70
C PRO A 211 3.09 60.76 63.41
N ASP A 212 3.98 61.53 62.78
CA ASP A 212 3.79 62.72 61.93
C ASP A 212 5.18 63.19 61.43
N LEU A 213 5.16 63.97 60.34
CA LEU A 213 6.21 64.79 59.68
C LEU A 213 7.25 64.10 58.76
#